data_AF-A0A845TQX9-F1
#
_entry.id   AF-A0A845TQX9-F1
#
_cell.length_a   1.000
_cell.length_b   1.000
_cell.length_c   1.000
_cell.angle_alpha   90.00
_cell.angle_beta   90.00
_cell.angle_gamma   90.00
#
_symmetry.space_group_name_H-M   'P 1'
#
loop_
_entity.id
_entity.type
_entity.pdbx_description
1 polymer ?
#
loop_
_entity_poly.entity_id
_entity_poly.type
_entity_poly.pdbx_seq_one_letter_code
_entity_poly.pdbx_strand_id
1 'polypeptide(L)'
;MFQIEHLDLPRHELVNVANAMLVGDMNLIKGIRRICKLRFSVRDPENEVFLAIRGIESETDTYPVGRVRLNYTLEYLRRIDVEMQGYLEQAKGDIFQACQAIVQTFSY
;
A
#
# COMPACT_ATOMS: atom_id res chain seq x y z
N MET A 1 -7.92 -24.42 -30.07
CA MET A 1 -7.15 -23.15 -29.99
C MET A 1 -6.98 -22.87 -28.51
N PHE A 2 -5.77 -23.10 -27.97
CA PHE A 2 -5.51 -22.95 -26.54
C PHE A 2 -5.48 -21.46 -26.20
N GLN A 3 -6.53 -21.01 -25.52
CA GLN A 3 -6.60 -19.67 -24.94
C GLN A 3 -5.72 -19.72 -23.69
N ILE A 4 -4.47 -19.26 -23.82
CA ILE A 4 -3.60 -19.06 -22.66
C ILE A 4 -4.27 -17.96 -21.83
N GLU A 5 -4.93 -18.36 -20.76
CA GLU A 5 -5.39 -17.50 -19.68
C GLU A 5 -4.23 -16.55 -19.35
N HIS A 6 -4.38 -15.27 -19.70
CA HIS A 6 -3.50 -14.24 -19.17
C HIS A 6 -3.81 -14.22 -17.67
N LEU A 7 -2.99 -14.93 -16.90
CA LEU A 7 -2.91 -14.80 -15.44
C LEU A 7 -3.03 -13.30 -15.14
N ASP A 8 -3.99 -12.93 -14.29
CA ASP A 8 -4.27 -11.53 -13.95
C ASP A 8 -3.12 -11.01 -13.08
N LEU A 9 -1.97 -10.75 -13.71
CA LEU A 9 -0.70 -10.40 -13.08
C LEU A 9 -0.85 -9.19 -12.16
N PRO A 10 -1.58 -8.11 -12.54
CA PRO A 10 -1.79 -6.98 -11.64
C PRO A 10 -2.57 -7.36 -10.37
N ARG A 11 -3.60 -8.20 -10.49
CA ARG A 11 -4.36 -8.71 -9.35
C ARG A 11 -3.50 -9.58 -8.43
N HIS A 12 -2.70 -10.50 -8.99
CA HIS A 12 -1.76 -11.30 -8.20
C HIS A 12 -0.74 -10.41 -7.48
N GLU A 13 -0.22 -9.39 -8.16
CA GLU A 13 0.69 -8.43 -7.54
C GLU A 13 0.01 -7.65 -6.40
N LEU A 14 -1.24 -7.22 -6.59
CA LEU A 14 -2.02 -6.53 -5.56
C LEU A 14 -2.14 -7.38 -4.29
N VAL A 15 -2.52 -8.66 -4.44
CA VAL A 15 -2.63 -9.62 -3.34
C VAL A 15 -1.27 -9.86 -2.68
N ASN A 16 -0.19 -9.99 -3.47
CA ASN A 16 1.16 -10.19 -2.95
C ASN A 16 1.64 -8.99 -2.12
N VAL A 17 1.36 -7.76 -2.57
CA VAL A 17 1.70 -6.54 -1.83
C VAL A 17 0.94 -6.48 -0.50
N ALA A 18 -0.37 -6.74 -0.51
CA ALA A 18 -1.18 -6.75 0.71
C ALA A 18 -0.69 -7.81 1.70
N ASN A 19 -0.38 -9.02 1.23
CA ASN A 19 0.19 -10.09 2.07
C ASN A 19 1.56 -9.71 2.64
N ALA A 20 2.46 -9.13 1.82
CA ALA A 20 3.78 -8.68 2.27
C ALA A 20 3.67 -7.61 3.36
N MET A 21 2.68 -6.72 3.29
CA MET A 21 2.41 -5.75 4.36
C MET A 21 1.91 -6.40 5.64
N LEU A 22 1.02 -7.40 5.54
CA LEU A 22 0.47 -8.11 6.70
C LEU A 22 1.55 -8.89 7.47
N VAL A 23 2.49 -9.52 6.77
CA VAL A 23 3.57 -10.29 7.41
C VAL A 23 4.77 -9.42 7.80
N GLY A 24 4.78 -8.14 7.43
CA GLY A 24 5.84 -7.19 7.78
C GLY A 24 7.04 -7.17 6.84
N ASP A 25 6.99 -7.90 5.73
CA ASP A 25 8.04 -7.93 4.69
C ASP A 25 8.06 -6.66 3.82
N MET A 26 7.05 -5.80 3.97
CA MET A 26 6.96 -4.53 3.26
C MET A 26 6.68 -3.35 4.20
N ASN A 27 7.43 -2.26 4.01
CA ASN A 27 7.15 -0.99 4.66
C ASN A 27 5.73 -0.50 4.29
N LEU A 28 4.93 -0.15 5.30
CA LEU A 28 3.51 0.15 5.12
C LEU A 28 3.24 1.30 4.14
N ILE A 29 3.95 2.43 4.25
CA ILE A 29 3.77 3.57 3.32
C ILE A 29 4.12 3.18 1.89
N LYS A 30 5.19 2.39 1.68
CA LYS A 30 5.53 1.87 0.34
C LYS A 30 4.41 0.99 -0.20
N GLY A 31 3.87 0.10 0.63
CA GLY A 31 2.81 -0.82 0.26
C GLY A 31 1.50 -0.11 -0.08
N ILE A 32 1.06 0.84 0.76
CA ILE A 32 -0.10 1.73 0.52
C ILE A 32 0.03 2.40 -0.86
N ARG A 33 1.16 3.06 -1.13
CA ARG A 33 1.42 3.72 -2.42
C ARG A 33 1.42 2.74 -3.59
N ARG A 34 1.89 1.50 -3.38
CA ARG A 34 1.88 0.45 -4.41
C ARG A 34 0.45 -0.05 -4.68
N ILE A 35 -0.35 -0.31 -3.65
CA ILE A 35 -1.76 -0.67 -3.76
C ILE A 35 -2.54 0.42 -4.49
N CYS A 36 -2.37 1.69 -4.10
CA CYS A 36 -3.04 2.82 -4.74
C CYS A 36 -2.73 2.91 -6.25
N LYS A 37 -1.53 2.52 -6.68
CA LYS A 37 -1.17 2.46 -8.11
C LYS A 37 -1.75 1.23 -8.79
N LEU A 38 -1.63 0.06 -8.16
CA LEU A 38 -2.09 -1.23 -8.71
C LEU A 38 -3.60 -1.30 -8.87
N ARG A 39 -4.38 -0.57 -8.05
CA ARG A 39 -5.85 -0.58 -8.17
C ARG A 39 -6.33 -0.21 -9.58
N PHE A 40 -5.65 0.72 -10.25
CA PHE A 40 -5.99 1.14 -11.62
C PHE A 40 -5.69 0.07 -12.68
N SER A 41 -5.03 -1.02 -12.31
CA SER A 41 -4.67 -2.13 -13.18
C SER A 41 -5.51 -3.38 -12.93
N VAL A 42 -6.45 -3.36 -11.98
CA VAL A 42 -7.42 -4.44 -11.76
C VAL A 42 -8.79 -4.07 -12.31
N ARG A 43 -9.69 -5.05 -12.46
CA ARG A 43 -11.01 -4.88 -13.11
C ARG A 43 -11.97 -3.92 -12.39
N ASP A 44 -11.74 -3.65 -11.11
CA ASP A 44 -12.59 -2.80 -10.27
C ASP A 44 -11.75 -1.80 -9.44
N PRO A 45 -11.22 -0.74 -10.07
CA PRO A 45 -10.32 0.21 -9.42
C PRO A 45 -10.97 1.07 -8.33
N GLU A 46 -12.31 1.15 -8.31
CA GLU A 46 -13.09 1.93 -7.35
C GLU A 46 -13.74 1.07 -6.27
N ASN A 47 -13.38 -0.22 -6.18
CA ASN A 47 -13.86 -1.12 -5.15
C ASN A 47 -13.69 -0.50 -3.74
N GLU A 48 -14.73 -0.61 -2.91
CA GLU A 48 -14.77 0.02 -1.58
C GLU A 48 -13.64 -0.44 -0.66
N VAL A 49 -13.07 -1.63 -0.87
CA VAL A 49 -11.92 -2.13 -0.09
C VAL A 49 -10.68 -1.24 -0.22
N PHE A 50 -10.60 -0.39 -1.24
CA PHE A 50 -9.49 0.56 -1.41
C PHE A 50 -9.70 1.89 -0.69
N LEU A 51 -10.89 2.20 -0.17
CA LEU A 51 -11.20 3.52 0.40
C LEU A 51 -10.30 3.88 1.57
N ALA A 52 -10.12 2.97 2.53
CA ALA A 52 -9.26 3.20 3.68
C ALA A 52 -7.80 3.45 3.26
N ILE A 53 -7.26 2.62 2.36
CA ILE A 53 -5.89 2.78 1.85
C ILE A 53 -5.71 4.11 1.11
N ARG A 54 -6.72 4.56 0.34
CA ARG A 54 -6.70 5.87 -0.34
C ARG A 54 -6.70 7.04 0.63
N GLY A 55 -7.50 6.97 1.70
CA GLY A 55 -7.50 7.99 2.75
C GLY A 55 -6.12 8.13 3.39
N ILE A 56 -5.56 7.00 3.82
CA ILE A 56 -4.23 6.94 4.44
C ILE A 56 -3.13 7.42 3.47
N GLU A 57 -3.22 7.08 2.18
CA GLU A 57 -2.26 7.56 1.19
C GLU A 57 -2.29 9.08 1.05
N SER A 58 -3.49 9.68 1.07
CA SER A 58 -3.66 11.13 1.04
C SER A 58 -3.15 11.82 2.30
N GLU A 59 -3.25 11.18 3.47
CA GLU A 59 -2.74 11.70 4.74
C GLU A 59 -1.21 11.59 4.84
N THR A 60 -0.62 10.65 4.11
CA THR A 60 0.82 10.31 4.18
C THR A 60 1.58 10.66 2.90
N ASP A 61 1.00 11.43 1.99
CA ASP A 61 1.57 11.78 0.69
C ASP A 61 2.88 12.56 0.82
N THR A 62 2.98 13.42 1.86
CA THR A 62 4.17 14.22 2.17
C THR A 62 5.33 13.43 2.80
N TYR A 63 5.08 12.21 3.31
CA TYR A 63 6.14 11.45 3.99
C TYR A 63 7.22 10.98 3.01
N PRO A 64 8.50 11.35 3.22
CA PRO A 64 9.55 11.03 2.27
C PRO A 64 9.98 9.58 2.41
N VAL A 65 9.77 8.79 1.36
CA VAL A 65 10.11 7.36 1.33
C VAL A 65 10.95 7.03 0.10
N GLY A 66 12.03 6.27 0.32
CA GLY A 66 12.97 5.90 -0.75
C GLY A 66 13.91 7.04 -1.13
N ARG A 67 14.22 7.16 -2.44
CA ARG A 67 15.29 8.04 -2.93
C ARG A 67 15.05 9.54 -2.68
N VAL A 68 13.80 9.98 -2.56
CA VAL A 68 13.47 11.39 -2.30
C VAL A 68 14.07 11.90 -0.99
N ARG A 69 14.33 11.00 -0.04
CA ARG A 69 14.99 11.31 1.25
C ARG A 69 16.38 11.92 1.07
N LEU A 70 17.07 11.65 -0.04
CA LEU A 70 18.39 12.23 -0.34
C LEU A 70 18.35 13.76 -0.53
N ASN A 71 17.16 14.33 -0.77
CA ASN A 71 16.97 15.76 -0.96
C ASN A 71 16.66 16.51 0.35
N TYR A 72 16.63 15.82 1.49
CA TYR A 72 16.28 16.41 2.79
C TYR A 72 17.47 16.39 3.75
N THR A 73 17.48 17.36 4.67
CA THR A 73 18.46 17.40 5.76
C THR A 73 18.22 16.26 6.74
N LEU A 74 19.28 15.80 7.42
CA LEU A 74 19.17 14.77 8.44
C LEU A 74 18.26 15.18 9.60
N GLU A 75 18.25 16.47 9.97
CA GLU A 75 17.37 17.01 11.01
C GLU A 75 15.89 16.87 10.63
N TYR A 76 15.53 17.27 9.41
CA TYR A 76 14.16 17.11 8.91
C TYR A 76 13.74 15.64 8.89
N LEU A 77 14.60 14.76 8.39
CA LEU A 77 14.34 13.32 8.34
C LEU A 77 14.09 12.73 9.74
N ARG A 78 14.88 13.11 10.74
CA ARG A 78 14.66 12.64 12.12
C ARG A 78 13.30 13.06 12.66
N ARG A 79 12.87 14.30 12.44
CA ARG A 79 11.58 14.79 12.91
C ARG A 79 10.43 14.08 12.21
N ILE A 80 10.47 13.97 10.88
CA ILE A 80 9.38 13.36 10.12
C ILE A 80 9.32 11.84 10.34
N ASP A 81 10.44 11.18 10.62
CA ASP A 81 10.44 9.75 10.95
C ASP A 81 9.71 9.47 12.27
N VAL A 82 9.84 10.32 13.28
CA VAL A 82 9.10 10.21 14.55
C VAL A 82 7.60 10.39 14.32
N GLU A 83 7.22 11.41 13.55
CA GLU A 83 5.82 11.67 13.20
C GLU A 83 5.21 10.51 12.41
N MET A 84 5.90 10.07 11.36
CA MET A 84 5.49 8.94 10.53
C MET A 84 5.33 7.66 11.36
N GLN A 85 6.25 7.38 12.29
CA GLN A 85 6.14 6.23 13.17
C GLN A 85 4.92 6.34 14.10
N GLY A 86 4.68 7.52 14.68
CA GLY A 86 3.52 7.77 15.55
C GLY A 86 2.19 7.62 14.82
N TYR A 87 2.10 8.09 13.57
CA TYR A 87 0.94 7.88 12.71
C TYR A 87 0.75 6.39 12.39
N LEU A 88 1.81 5.71 11.94
CA LEU A 88 1.74 4.30 11.55
C LEU A 88 1.33 3.40 12.71
N GLU A 89 1.76 3.69 13.94
CA GLU A 89 1.35 2.92 15.12
C GLU A 89 -0.17 3.01 15.37
N GLN A 90 -0.76 4.19 15.13
CA GLN A 90 -2.20 4.41 15.27
C GLN A 90 -2.99 3.79 14.12
N ALA A 91 -2.51 3.97 12.88
CA ALA A 91 -3.20 3.52 11.67
C ALA A 91 -3.00 2.02 11.35
N LYS A 92 -2.08 1.33 12.04
CA LYS A 92 -1.70 -0.06 11.72
C LYS A 92 -2.88 -1.02 11.64
N GLY A 93 -3.82 -0.90 12.57
CA GLY A 93 -5.03 -1.72 12.61
C GLY A 93 -5.85 -1.58 11.34
N ASP A 94 -6.14 -0.33 10.94
CA ASP A 94 -6.92 -0.01 9.75
C ASP A 94 -6.20 -0.45 8.47
N ILE A 95 -4.88 -0.24 8.39
CA ILE A 95 -4.04 -0.70 7.28
C ILE A 95 -4.15 -2.23 7.13
N PHE A 96 -4.06 -2.96 8.23
CA PHE A 96 -4.10 -4.42 8.21
C PHE A 96 -5.49 -4.94 7.86
N GLN A 97 -6.55 -4.34 8.42
CA GLN A 97 -7.92 -4.68 8.07
C GLN A 97 -8.19 -4.45 6.57
N ALA A 98 -7.72 -3.32 6.02
CA ALA A 98 -7.87 -3.05 4.60
C ALA A 98 -7.07 -4.03 3.73
N CYS A 99 -5.83 -4.38 4.13
CA CYS A 99 -5.04 -5.39 3.43
C CYS A 99 -5.73 -6.77 3.43
N GLN A 100 -6.32 -7.18 4.56
CA GLN A 100 -7.10 -8.43 4.64
C GLN A 100 -8.32 -8.40 3.73
N ALA A 101 -9.06 -7.28 3.70
CA ALA A 101 -10.21 -7.12 2.80
C ALA A 101 -9.79 -7.22 1.32
N ILE A 102 -8.69 -6.55 0.93
CA ILE A 102 -8.12 -6.65 -0.42
C ILE A 102 -7.77 -8.11 -0.76
N VAL A 103 -7.08 -8.82 0.14
CA VAL A 103 -6.72 -10.23 -0.10
C VAL A 103 -7.98 -11.08 -0.28
N GLN A 104 -8.99 -10.93 0.59
CA GLN A 104 -10.24 -11.69 0.49
C GLN A 104 -11.00 -11.40 -0.82
N THR A 105 -11.07 -10.14 -1.25
CA THR A 105 -11.81 -9.73 -2.45
C THR A 105 -11.09 -10.14 -3.75
N PHE A 106 -9.76 -10.14 -3.76
CA PHE A 106 -8.98 -10.29 -5.00
C PHE A 106 -8.23 -11.63 -5.12
N SER A 107 -8.44 -12.62 -4.24
CA SER A 107 -7.76 -13.95 -4.29
C SER A 107 -8.51 -15.05 -5.04
N TYR A 108 -9.50 -14.71 -5.88
CA TYR A 108 -10.31 -15.68 -6.64
C TYR A 108 -9.61 -16.42 -7.81
#